data_AF-A0A9W6TQ54-F1
#
_entry.id   AF-A0A9W6TQ54-F1
#
_cell.length_a   1.000
_cell.length_b   1.000
_cell.length_c   1.000
_cell.angle_alpha   90.00
_cell.angle_beta   90.00
_cell.angle_gamma   90.00
#
_symmetry.space_group_name_H-M   'P 1'
#
loop_
_entity.id
_entity.type
_entity.pdbx_description
1 polymer ?
#
loop_
_entity_poly.entity_id
_entity_poly.type
_entity_poly.pdbx_seq_one_letter_code
_entity_poly.pdbx_strand_id
1 'polypeptide(L)'
;MPFEPEVVSCPGICTQRQVDALYAAPKHFGQGTSQEATIATGITVSYAVLQQPPMNAAVGVEQVVLIAGFMQPKDTWAHFIESLLPKWNQKQRGVGLSILVMDNRGFGGTDAPFGMYSTRIMAEDILALMDHIGWRSAHIVGGRLVVVVWSCCAFL
;
A
#
# COMPACT_ATOMS: atom_id res chain seq x y z
N MET A 1 23.50 -11.42 3.62
CA MET A 1 24.35 -10.39 4.26
C MET A 1 23.44 -9.22 4.59
N PRO A 2 23.28 -8.82 5.86
CA PRO A 2 22.68 -7.53 6.15
C PRO A 2 23.60 -6.46 5.55
N PHE A 3 23.07 -5.68 4.60
CA PHE A 3 23.74 -4.46 4.18
C PHE A 3 23.57 -3.47 5.32
N GLU A 4 24.66 -2.92 5.85
CA GLU A 4 24.67 -1.86 6.89
C GLU A 4 25.61 -0.74 6.38
N PRO A 5 25.10 0.27 5.67
CA PRO A 5 25.91 1.36 5.15
C PRO A 5 26.30 2.30 6.29
N GLU A 6 27.54 2.75 6.25
CA GLU A 6 28.03 3.78 7.16
C GLU A 6 27.29 5.10 6.89
N VAL A 7 26.58 5.62 7.90
CA VAL A 7 25.87 6.88 7.81
C VAL A 7 26.85 8.02 8.09
N VAL A 8 27.39 8.61 7.02
CA VAL A 8 28.25 9.80 7.14
C VAL A 8 27.37 11.04 7.29
N SER A 9 27.48 11.73 8.41
CA SER A 9 26.83 13.02 8.63
C SER A 9 27.80 14.16 8.27
N CYS A 10 27.34 15.11 7.46
CA CYS A 10 28.05 16.35 7.18
C CYS A 10 27.17 17.55 7.59
N PRO A 11 27.75 18.67 8.04
CA PRO A 11 26.96 19.87 8.36
C PRO A 11 26.11 20.29 7.16
N GLY A 12 24.78 20.25 7.32
CA GLY A 12 23.81 20.59 6.27
C GLY A 12 23.28 19.42 5.41
N ILE A 13 23.84 18.21 5.53
CA ILE A 13 23.35 17.01 4.84
C ILE A 13 23.11 15.89 5.87
N CYS A 14 21.84 15.56 6.08
CA CYS A 14 21.41 14.41 6.89
C CYS A 14 20.80 13.34 5.98
N THR A 15 21.51 12.23 5.79
CA THR A 15 21.07 11.10 4.95
C THR A 15 20.24 10.08 5.72
N GLN A 16 20.02 10.27 7.03
CA GLN A 16 19.30 9.31 7.89
C GLN A 16 17.94 8.92 7.29
N ARG A 17 17.18 9.90 6.77
CA ARG A 17 15.89 9.63 6.11
C ARG A 17 16.02 8.73 4.87
N GLN A 18 17.09 8.86 4.11
CA GLN A 18 17.34 8.05 2.91
C GLN A 18 17.72 6.62 3.31
N VAL A 19 18.50 6.47 4.38
CA VAL A 19 18.87 5.18 4.96
C VAL A 19 17.63 4.49 5.54
N ASP A 20 16.82 5.18 6.32
CA ASP A 20 15.57 4.64 6.87
C ASP A 20 14.62 4.16 5.77
N ALA A 21 14.57 4.87 4.64
CA ALA A 21 13.78 4.49 3.47
C ALA A 21 14.27 3.19 2.80
N LEU A 22 15.58 2.95 2.74
CA LEU A 22 16.15 1.70 2.21
C LEU A 22 15.74 0.47 3.03
N TYR A 23 15.58 0.63 4.34
CA TYR A 23 15.15 -0.45 5.26
C TYR A 23 13.66 -0.51 5.50
N ALA A 24 12.85 0.34 4.86
CA ALA A 24 11.43 0.40 5.14
C ALA A 24 10.69 -0.87 4.68
N ALA A 25 11.07 -1.47 3.55
CA ALA A 25 10.35 -2.59 2.97
C ALA A 25 10.31 -3.83 3.90
N PRO A 26 11.45 -4.32 4.44
CA PRO A 26 11.42 -5.42 5.41
C PRO A 26 10.63 -5.12 6.69
N LYS A 27 10.50 -3.85 7.10
CA LYS A 27 9.72 -3.47 8.29
C LYS A 27 8.21 -3.61 8.05
N HIS A 28 7.74 -3.21 6.87
CA HIS A 28 6.30 -3.15 6.56
C HIS A 28 5.79 -4.40 5.83
N PHE A 29 6.67 -5.12 5.13
CA PHE A 29 6.32 -6.28 4.30
C PHE A 29 7.12 -7.53 4.68
N GLY A 30 7.72 -7.55 5.88
CA GLY A 30 8.41 -8.72 6.42
C GLY A 30 7.49 -9.91 6.70
N GLN A 31 8.08 -11.03 7.16
CA GLN A 31 7.34 -12.25 7.49
C GLN A 31 6.21 -11.97 8.49
N GLY A 32 4.97 -12.25 8.08
CA GLY A 32 3.75 -12.13 8.89
C GLY A 32 2.85 -10.93 8.57
N THR A 33 3.33 -9.91 7.85
CA THR A 33 2.51 -8.74 7.47
C THR A 33 1.85 -8.89 6.10
N SER A 34 2.50 -9.63 5.20
CA SER A 34 1.90 -9.98 3.90
C SER A 34 0.87 -11.10 4.08
N GLN A 35 -0.31 -10.88 3.53
CA GLN A 35 -1.45 -11.78 3.50
C GLN A 35 -1.74 -12.18 2.06
N GLU A 36 -2.45 -13.27 1.89
CA GLU A 36 -2.94 -13.75 0.61
C GLU A 36 -4.44 -14.00 0.71
N ALA A 37 -5.18 -13.61 -0.32
CA ALA A 37 -6.61 -13.90 -0.41
C ALA A 37 -7.01 -14.25 -1.83
N THR A 38 -7.80 -15.32 -1.96
CA THR A 38 -8.50 -15.62 -3.20
C THR A 38 -9.73 -14.74 -3.32
N ILE A 39 -9.76 -13.90 -4.36
CA ILE A 39 -10.83 -12.93 -4.61
C ILE A 39 -11.80 -13.41 -5.70
N ALA A 40 -12.93 -12.72 -5.85
CA ALA A 40 -14.01 -13.11 -6.75
C ALA A 40 -13.60 -13.20 -8.24
N THR A 41 -12.54 -12.50 -8.65
CA THR A 41 -11.99 -12.57 -10.02
C THR A 41 -11.19 -13.84 -10.29
N GLY A 42 -11.08 -14.74 -9.30
CA GLY A 42 -10.49 -16.07 -9.42
C GLY A 42 -8.97 -16.10 -9.28
N ILE A 43 -8.36 -15.03 -8.79
CA ILE A 43 -6.92 -14.98 -8.48
C ILE A 43 -6.69 -14.92 -6.97
N THR A 44 -5.52 -15.39 -6.56
CA THR A 44 -4.95 -15.17 -5.24
C THR A 44 -4.09 -13.92 -5.28
N VAL A 45 -4.46 -12.92 -4.47
CA VAL A 45 -3.77 -11.63 -4.38
C VAL A 45 -2.93 -11.59 -3.12
N SER A 46 -1.66 -11.21 -3.26
CA SER A 46 -0.79 -10.87 -2.13
C SER A 46 -0.95 -9.40 -1.77
N TYR A 47 -1.28 -9.13 -0.51
CA TYR A 47 -1.52 -7.78 -0.01
C TYR A 47 -1.05 -7.61 1.43
N ALA A 48 -1.02 -6.39 1.93
CA ALA A 48 -0.76 -6.07 3.33
C ALA A 48 -1.67 -4.93 3.77
N VAL A 49 -2.14 -5.00 5.02
CA VAL A 49 -2.93 -3.94 5.65
C VAL A 49 -2.13 -3.34 6.79
N LEU A 50 -1.86 -2.05 6.69
CA LEU A 50 -1.08 -1.29 7.67
C LEU A 50 -1.98 -0.26 8.32
N GLN A 51 -2.07 -0.30 9.65
CA GLN A 51 -3.03 0.51 10.39
C GLN A 51 -2.32 1.45 11.36
N GLN A 52 -2.79 2.69 11.38
CA GLN A 52 -2.57 3.65 12.45
C GLN A 52 -3.93 3.91 13.11
N PRO A 53 -4.18 3.39 14.32
CA PRO A 53 -5.46 3.58 14.98
C PRO A 53 -5.69 5.06 15.30
N PRO A 54 -6.96 5.51 15.37
CA PRO A 54 -7.27 6.89 15.73
C PRO A 54 -6.84 7.17 17.18
N MET A 55 -6.54 8.44 17.49
CA MET A 55 -6.17 8.84 18.86
C MET A 55 -7.33 8.71 19.85
N ASN A 56 -8.57 8.72 19.35
CA ASN A 56 -9.79 8.53 20.13
C ASN A 56 -10.81 7.77 19.27
N ALA A 57 -11.54 6.83 19.88
CA ALA A 57 -12.60 6.06 19.23
C ALA A 57 -13.76 6.92 18.68
N ALA A 58 -13.92 8.16 19.16
CA ALA A 58 -14.87 9.12 18.62
C ALA A 58 -14.48 9.65 17.21
N VAL A 59 -13.23 9.45 16.80
CA VAL A 59 -12.71 9.90 15.50
C VAL A 59 -12.57 8.70 14.57
N GLY A 60 -13.03 8.86 13.32
CA GLY A 60 -13.02 7.79 12.32
C GLY A 60 -11.63 7.40 11.80
N VAL A 61 -11.64 6.49 10.81
CA VAL A 61 -10.44 5.97 10.14
C VAL A 61 -10.60 6.22 8.64
N GLU A 62 -9.59 6.84 8.04
CA GLU A 62 -9.51 6.97 6.58
C GLU A 62 -8.89 5.71 5.98
N GLN A 63 -9.42 5.29 4.83
CA GLN A 63 -8.98 4.09 4.12
C GLN A 63 -8.30 4.49 2.81
N VAL A 64 -7.12 3.94 2.55
CA VAL A 64 -6.32 4.24 1.36
C VAL A 64 -5.84 2.94 0.72
N VAL A 65 -6.00 2.81 -0.59
CA VAL A 65 -5.46 1.70 -1.38
C VAL A 65 -4.27 2.20 -2.19
N LEU A 66 -3.11 1.56 -2.01
CA LEU A 66 -1.88 1.82 -2.74
C LEU A 66 -1.66 0.74 -3.80
N ILE A 67 -1.69 1.14 -5.07
CA ILE A 67 -1.50 0.24 -6.19
C ILE A 67 -0.11 0.46 -6.76
N ALA A 68 0.72 -0.58 -6.76
CA ALA A 68 2.06 -0.52 -7.33
C ALA A 68 2.01 -0.21 -8.83
N GLY A 69 3.06 0.45 -9.35
CA GLY A 69 3.19 0.75 -10.77
C GLY A 69 3.50 -0.50 -11.62
N PHE A 70 3.68 -0.28 -12.92
CA PHE A 70 4.07 -1.35 -13.84
C PHE A 70 5.40 -1.99 -13.46
N MET A 71 5.40 -3.32 -13.33
CA MET A 71 6.58 -4.11 -12.93
C MET A 71 7.18 -3.69 -11.58
N GLN A 72 6.35 -3.24 -10.64
CA GLN A 72 6.78 -2.86 -9.29
C GLN A 72 6.07 -3.72 -8.24
N PRO A 73 6.77 -4.18 -7.20
CA PRO A 73 6.14 -4.87 -6.08
C PRO A 73 5.52 -3.84 -5.11
N LYS A 74 4.59 -4.30 -4.28
CA LYS A 74 3.96 -3.53 -3.20
C LYS A 74 4.98 -2.88 -2.26
N ASP A 75 6.13 -3.52 -2.09
CA ASP A 75 7.28 -3.06 -1.28
C ASP A 75 7.81 -1.68 -1.71
N THR A 76 7.57 -1.29 -2.96
CA THR A 76 7.92 0.04 -3.48
C THR A 76 7.27 1.15 -2.67
N TRP A 77 6.11 0.91 -2.05
CA TRP A 77 5.42 1.89 -1.22
C TRP A 77 6.02 2.07 0.19
N ALA A 78 6.96 1.21 0.60
CA ALA A 78 7.45 1.19 1.99
C ALA A 78 7.99 2.54 2.47
N HIS A 79 8.74 3.25 1.61
CA HIS A 79 9.29 4.56 1.96
C HIS A 79 8.21 5.64 2.15
N PHE A 80 7.11 5.56 1.41
CA PHE A 80 5.97 6.45 1.59
C PHE A 80 5.25 6.15 2.91
N ILE A 81 5.03 4.88 3.19
CA ILE A 81 4.37 4.40 4.42
C ILE A 81 5.16 4.81 5.65
N GLU A 82 6.48 4.56 5.67
CA GLU A 82 7.38 4.94 6.78
C GLU A 82 7.33 6.44 7.07
N SER A 83 7.22 7.26 6.03
CA SER A 83 7.16 8.72 6.19
C SER A 83 5.77 9.25 6.58
N LEU A 84 4.69 8.55 6.19
CA LEU A 84 3.31 9.03 6.32
C LEU A 84 2.63 8.48 7.58
N LEU A 85 2.65 7.16 7.78
CA LEU A 85 1.86 6.45 8.77
C LEU A 85 2.13 6.94 10.21
N PRO A 86 3.40 7.14 10.66
CA PRO A 86 3.67 7.60 12.03
C PRO A 86 3.19 9.02 12.33
N LYS A 87 3.04 9.86 11.30
CA LYS A 87 2.73 11.29 11.43
C LYS A 87 1.27 11.61 11.09
N TRP A 88 0.50 10.61 10.64
CA TRP A 88 -0.86 10.80 10.14
C TRP A 88 -1.78 11.42 11.19
N ASN A 89 -1.91 10.77 12.35
CA ASN A 89 -2.80 11.22 13.41
C ASN A 89 -2.54 12.67 13.83
N GLN A 90 -1.27 13.05 13.99
CA GLN A 90 -0.89 14.41 14.39
C GLN A 90 -1.31 15.45 13.34
N LYS A 91 -1.17 15.13 12.04
CA LYS A 91 -1.53 16.04 10.94
C LYS A 91 -3.04 16.09 10.68
N GLN A 92 -3.74 14.98 10.91
CA GLN A 92 -5.17 14.83 10.62
C GLN A 92 -6.05 14.88 11.87
N ARG A 93 -5.66 15.66 12.88
CA ARG A 93 -6.46 15.91 14.10
C ARG A 93 -6.92 14.64 14.83
N GLY A 94 -6.09 13.60 14.82
CA GLY A 94 -6.34 12.33 15.52
C GLY A 94 -7.11 11.28 14.72
N VAL A 95 -7.48 11.55 13.46
CA VAL A 95 -8.08 10.58 12.54
C VAL A 95 -7.10 9.45 12.27
N GLY A 96 -7.57 8.20 12.31
CA GLY A 96 -6.76 7.02 12.01
C GLY A 96 -6.53 6.83 10.51
N LEU A 97 -5.62 5.95 10.14
CA LEU A 97 -5.35 5.58 8.75
C LEU A 97 -5.25 4.06 8.61
N SER A 98 -5.95 3.49 7.65
CA SER A 98 -5.72 2.13 7.18
C SER A 98 -5.25 2.17 5.74
N ILE A 99 -4.08 1.60 5.48
CA ILE A 99 -3.47 1.51 4.16
C ILE A 99 -3.51 0.06 3.71
N LEU A 100 -4.16 -0.20 2.58
CA LEU A 100 -4.10 -1.46 1.85
C LEU A 100 -3.06 -1.32 0.75
N VAL A 101 -2.09 -2.23 0.70
CA VAL A 101 -1.10 -2.30 -0.37
C VAL A 101 -1.17 -3.67 -1.00
N MET A 102 -1.26 -3.75 -2.33
CA MET A 102 -1.38 -5.02 -3.04
C MET A 102 -0.37 -5.14 -4.17
N ASP A 103 -0.01 -6.39 -4.47
CA ASP A 103 0.71 -6.75 -5.69
C ASP A 103 -0.30 -6.94 -6.84
N ASN A 104 -0.05 -6.31 -7.99
CA ASN A 104 -0.89 -6.47 -9.18
C ASN A 104 -0.75 -7.89 -9.77
N ARG A 105 -1.77 -8.29 -10.55
CA ARG A 105 -1.69 -9.49 -11.41
C ARG A 105 -0.36 -9.58 -12.15
N GLY A 106 0.26 -10.76 -12.11
CA GLY A 106 1.51 -11.02 -12.82
C GLY A 106 2.76 -10.44 -12.17
N PHE A 107 2.68 -9.94 -10.94
CA PHE A 107 3.82 -9.39 -10.23
C PHE A 107 3.80 -9.72 -8.73
N GLY A 108 4.98 -9.78 -8.10
CA GLY A 108 5.12 -10.01 -6.67
C GLY A 108 4.60 -11.38 -6.24
N GLY A 109 3.75 -11.41 -5.21
CA GLY A 109 3.10 -12.63 -4.72
C GLY A 109 1.72 -12.91 -5.29
N THR A 110 1.23 -12.14 -6.26
CA THR A 110 -0.11 -12.30 -6.85
C THR A 110 -0.06 -13.18 -8.09
N ASP A 111 -1.12 -13.98 -8.32
CA ASP A 111 -1.22 -14.87 -9.46
C ASP A 111 -1.02 -14.18 -10.82
N ALA A 112 -0.48 -14.93 -11.77
CA ALA A 112 -0.12 -14.48 -13.12
C ALA A 112 -0.91 -15.24 -14.21
N PRO A 113 -2.24 -15.05 -14.31
CA PRO A 113 -3.05 -15.78 -15.27
C PRO A 113 -2.71 -15.40 -16.71
N PHE A 114 -2.68 -16.40 -17.59
CA PHE A 114 -2.39 -16.18 -19.01
C PHE A 114 -3.52 -15.38 -19.68
N GLY A 115 -3.18 -14.30 -20.36
CA GLY A 115 -4.14 -13.50 -21.13
C GLY A 115 -3.75 -12.03 -21.23
N MET A 116 -4.60 -11.25 -21.90
CA MET A 116 -4.43 -9.80 -21.98
C MET A 116 -4.86 -9.15 -20.66
N TYR A 117 -3.98 -8.33 -20.09
CA TYR A 117 -4.31 -7.51 -18.94
C TYR A 117 -4.93 -6.20 -19.40
N SER A 118 -6.10 -5.88 -18.86
CA SER A 118 -6.75 -4.60 -19.05
C SER A 118 -6.84 -3.86 -17.72
N THR A 119 -6.85 -2.54 -17.78
CA THR A 119 -7.01 -1.67 -16.60
C THR A 119 -8.36 -1.90 -15.91
N ARG A 120 -9.38 -2.29 -16.66
CA ARG A 120 -10.69 -2.69 -16.12
C ARG A 120 -10.58 -3.92 -15.22
N ILE A 121 -9.93 -4.99 -15.68
CA ILE A 121 -9.77 -6.22 -14.87
C ILE A 121 -8.96 -5.91 -13.61
N MET A 122 -7.89 -5.12 -13.72
CA MET A 122 -7.12 -4.70 -12.54
C MET A 122 -7.95 -3.88 -11.55
N ALA A 123 -8.86 -3.02 -12.04
CA ALA A 123 -9.80 -2.30 -11.19
C ALA A 123 -10.82 -3.24 -10.52
N GLU A 124 -11.32 -4.24 -11.24
CA GLU A 124 -12.20 -5.28 -10.69
C GLU A 124 -11.50 -6.12 -9.60
N ASP A 125 -10.20 -6.41 -9.77
CA ASP A 125 -9.41 -7.09 -8.73
C ASP A 125 -9.31 -6.24 -7.45
N ILE A 126 -9.12 -4.92 -7.58
CA ILE A 126 -9.05 -4.00 -6.44
C ILE A 126 -10.39 -3.96 -5.70
N LEU A 127 -11.50 -3.83 -6.43
CA LEU A 127 -12.84 -3.83 -5.83
C LEU A 127 -13.12 -5.15 -5.12
N ALA A 128 -12.81 -6.29 -5.74
CA ALA A 128 -13.00 -7.61 -5.14
C ALA A 128 -12.13 -7.81 -3.88
N LEU A 129 -10.92 -7.25 -3.84
CA LEU A 129 -10.08 -7.25 -2.65
C LEU A 129 -10.65 -6.33 -1.55
N MET A 130 -11.15 -5.14 -1.91
CA MET A 130 -11.82 -4.25 -0.96
C MET A 130 -13.05 -4.91 -0.34
N ASP A 131 -13.87 -5.59 -1.16
CA ASP A 131 -15.03 -6.35 -0.69
C ASP A 131 -14.62 -7.49 0.24
N HIS A 132 -13.54 -8.21 -0.07
CA HIS A 132 -12.99 -9.27 0.78
C HIS A 132 -12.58 -8.76 2.18
N ILE A 133 -11.98 -7.58 2.25
CA ILE A 133 -11.51 -6.96 3.50
C ILE A 133 -12.67 -6.22 4.22
N GLY A 134 -13.79 -5.99 3.53
CA GLY A 134 -14.96 -5.28 4.05
C GLY A 134 -14.87 -3.76 3.96
N TRP A 135 -14.07 -3.22 3.05
CA TRP A 135 -13.92 -1.78 2.82
C TRP A 135 -14.94 -1.29 1.79
N ARG A 136 -15.84 -0.41 2.21
CA ARG A 136 -16.87 0.17 1.32
C ARG A 136 -16.40 1.38 0.54
N SER A 137 -15.40 2.09 1.04
CA SER A 137 -14.91 3.34 0.43
C SER A 137 -13.44 3.54 0.78
N ALA A 138 -12.59 3.82 -0.20
CA ALA A 138 -11.19 4.12 0.04
C ALA A 138 -10.66 5.11 -1.00
N HIS A 139 -9.64 5.88 -0.63
CA HIS A 139 -8.90 6.72 -1.56
C HIS A 139 -7.89 5.85 -2.32
N ILE A 140 -7.90 5.90 -3.64
CA ILE A 140 -7.01 5.10 -4.47
C ILE A 140 -5.81 5.93 -4.90
N VAL A 141 -4.60 5.41 -4.67
CA VAL A 141 -3.33 6.03 -5.09
C VAL A 141 -2.55 5.01 -5.93
N GLY A 142 -2.25 5.38 -7.18
CA GLY A 142 -1.51 4.53 -8.12
C GLY A 142 -0.14 5.09 -8.48
N GLY A 143 0.85 4.20 -8.65
CA GLY A 143 2.12 4.52 -9.31
C GLY A 143 1.93 4.75 -10.82
N ARG A 144 2.95 5.29 -11.51
CA ARG A 144 2.87 5.55 -12.96
C ARG A 144 2.54 4.24 -13.72
N LEU A 145 1.74 4.38 -14.79
CA LEU A 145 1.05 3.34 -15.59
C LEU A 145 -0.26 2.77 -15.02
N VAL A 146 -0.57 2.96 -13.72
CA VAL A 146 -1.85 2.57 -13.11
C VAL A 146 -2.79 3.77 -12.90
N VAL A 147 -2.43 4.95 -13.42
CA VAL A 147 -3.34 6.12 -13.42
C VAL A 147 -4.44 5.92 -14.47
N VAL A 148 -5.36 5.01 -14.17
CA VAL A 148 -6.74 5.04 -14.64
C VAL A 148 -7.58 5.32 -13.40
N VAL A 149 -7.79 6.61 -13.18
CA VAL A 149 -8.95 7.27 -12.57
C VAL A 149 -9.97 6.32 -11.91
N TRP A 150 -10.17 6.46 -10.59
CA TRP A 150 -11.51 6.35 -10.03
C TRP A 150 -11.62 7.19 -8.75
N SER A 151 -12.07 8.44 -8.92
CA SER A 151 -12.90 9.08 -7.90
C SER A 151 -14.24 8.38 -7.98
N CYS A 152 -14.48 7.41 -7.12
CA CYS A 152 -15.80 6.82 -6.97
C CYS A 152 -16.24 6.88 -5.51
N CYS A 153 -16.47 8.12 -5.10
CA CYS A 153 -17.59 8.43 -4.23
C CYS A 153 -18.72 8.94 -5.14
N ALA A 154 -19.52 8.05 -5.72
CA ALA A 154 -20.86 8.39 -6.21
C ALA A 154 -21.66 7.11 -6.54
N PHE A 155 -22.57 6.76 -5.62
CA PHE A 155 -23.80 6.00 -5.85
C PHE A 155 -23.70 4.61 -6.51
N LEU A 156 -23.82 3.57 -5.69
CA LEU A 156 -24.91 2.59 -5.76
C LEU A 156 -25.36 2.23 -4.34
#